data_AF-A0A9E1LKS6-F1
#
_entry.id   AF-A0A9E1LKS6-F1
#
_cell.length_a   1.000
_cell.length_b   1.000
_cell.length_c   1.000
_cell.angle_alpha   90.00
_cell.angle_beta   90.00
_cell.angle_gamma   90.00
#
_symmetry.space_group_name_H-M   'P 1'
#
loop_
_entity.id
_entity.type
_entity.pdbx_description
1 polymer ?
#
loop_
_entity_poly.entity_id
_entity_poly.type
_entity_poly.pdbx_seq_one_letter_code
_entity_poly.pdbx_strand_id
1 'polypeptide(L)' 'MTDQAVTSPCTSICTLNDEDVCVGCYRTAKEIQDWRYLNNDQRQDVLVLCGERGGRVNP' A
#
# COMPACT_ATOMS: atom_id res chain seq x y z
N MET A 1 -16.43 -12.32 10.96
CA MET A 1 -15.08 -12.56 10.40
C MET A 1 -14.36 -11.24 10.48
N THR A 2 -13.78 -10.93 11.64
CA THR A 2 -13.19 -9.62 11.91
C THR A 2 -11.71 -9.85 12.12
N ASP A 3 -11.01 -9.97 10.99
CA ASP A 3 -9.57 -9.89 10.93
C ASP A 3 -9.21 -8.45 11.28
N GLN A 4 -8.82 -8.23 12.55
CA GLN A 4 -8.24 -6.99 13.01
C GLN A 4 -6.78 -6.90 12.50
N ALA A 5 -6.54 -7.25 11.24
CA ALA A 5 -5.28 -7.02 10.56
C ALA A 5 -5.30 -5.62 9.97
N VAL A 6 -4.11 -5.02 9.93
CA VAL A 6 -3.82 -3.76 9.25
C VAL A 6 -4.61 -3.71 7.94
N THR A 7 -5.63 -2.85 7.91
CA THR A 7 -6.60 -2.82 6.80
C THR A 7 -5.85 -2.52 5.52
N SER A 8 -5.99 -3.39 4.51
CA SER A 8 -5.37 -3.12 3.23
C SER A 8 -5.94 -1.81 2.68
N PRO A 9 -5.13 -0.82 2.31
CA PRO A 9 -5.57 0.45 1.75
C PRO A 9 -5.99 0.29 0.27
N CYS A 10 -6.33 -0.94 -0.13
CA CYS A 10 -6.61 -1.29 -1.50
C CYS A 10 -7.98 -0.76 -1.87
N THR A 11 -8.02 0.19 -2.81
CA THR A 11 -9.26 0.75 -3.38
C THR A 11 -9.84 -0.13 -4.49
N SER A 12 -9.37 -1.38 -4.63
CA SER A 12 -9.68 -2.30 -5.74
C SER A 12 -9.29 -1.78 -7.12
N ILE A 13 -8.45 -0.73 -7.16
CA ILE A 13 -7.83 -0.21 -8.37
C ILE A 13 -6.41 -0.76 -8.43
N CYS A 14 -6.14 -1.63 -9.40
CA CYS A 14 -4.81 -2.19 -9.62
C CYS A 14 -4.24 -1.58 -10.91
N THR A 15 -3.67 -0.38 -10.78
CA THR A 15 -3.04 0.32 -11.89
C THR A 15 -1.69 0.80 -11.42
N LEU A 16 -0.62 0.18 -11.92
CA LEU A 16 0.77 0.54 -11.62
C LEU A 16 1.22 1.65 -12.57
N ASN A 17 1.99 2.61 -12.07
CA ASN A 17 2.70 3.60 -12.87
C ASN A 17 4.06 3.04 -13.37
N ASP A 18 4.84 3.85 -14.10
CA ASP A 18 6.18 3.50 -14.59
C ASP A 18 7.20 3.16 -13.48
N GLU A 19 6.91 3.50 -12.23
CA GLU A 19 7.74 3.19 -11.06
C GLU A 19 7.24 1.95 -10.29
N ASP A 20 6.36 1.14 -10.91
CA ASP A 20 5.70 0.00 -10.29
C ASP A 20 4.88 0.37 -9.04
N VAL A 21 4.44 1.62 -8.90
CA VAL A 21 3.60 2.10 -7.80
C VAL A 21 2.14 2.12 -8.23
N CYS A 22 1.28 1.48 -7.45
CA CYS A 22 -0.16 1.50 -7.65
C CYS A 22 -0.70 2.91 -7.44
N VAL A 23 -1.29 3.53 -8.45
CA VAL A 23 -1.85 4.89 -8.34
C VAL A 23 -3.11 4.94 -7.46
N GLY A 24 -3.73 3.80 -7.16
CA GLY A 24 -4.92 3.72 -6.31
C GLY A 24 -4.62 3.63 -4.81
N CYS A 25 -3.61 2.83 -4.44
CA CYS A 25 -3.26 2.57 -3.04
C CYS A 25 -1.83 2.99 -2.67
N TYR A 26 -1.08 3.55 -3.62
CA TYR A 26 0.28 4.08 -3.51
C TYR A 26 1.35 3.07 -3.05
N ARG A 27 1.02 1.77 -3.15
CA ARG A 27 1.94 0.65 -2.89
C ARG A 27 2.73 0.28 -4.11
N THR A 28 4.01 0.00 -3.95
CA THR A 28 4.81 -0.64 -4.98
C THR A 28 4.36 -2.07 -5.22
N ALA A 29 4.56 -2.59 -6.43
CA ALA A 29 4.36 -3.99 -6.78
C ALA A 29 5.14 -4.92 -5.83
N LYS A 30 6.33 -4.49 -5.41
CA LYS A 30 7.16 -5.20 -4.42
C LYS A 30 6.47 -5.27 -3.06
N GLU A 31 5.98 -4.15 -2.51
CA GLU A 31 5.24 -4.12 -1.25
C GLU A 31 3.95 -4.94 -1.32
N ILE A 32 3.26 -4.98 -2.48
CA ILE A 32 2.07 -5.81 -2.70
C ILE A 32 2.44 -7.30 -2.64
N GLN A 33 3.54 -7.70 -3.30
CA GLN A 33 4.04 -9.07 -3.27
C GLN A 33 4.50 -9.48 -1.87
N ASP A 34 5.23 -8.59 -1.19
CA ASP A 34 5.78 -8.80 0.15
C ASP A 34 4.68 -8.71 1.23
N TRP A 35 3.53 -8.08 0.99
CA TRP A 35 2.44 -7.84 1.97
C TRP A 35 2.01 -9.07 2.78
N ARG A 36 1.92 -10.22 2.10
CA ARG A 36 1.58 -11.53 2.70
C ARG A 36 2.67 -12.07 3.63
N TYR A 37 3.90 -11.60 3.47
CA TYR A 37 5.09 -11.95 4.25
C TYR A 37 5.44 -10.89 5.30
N LEU A 38 4.93 -9.66 5.18
CA LEU A 38 5.16 -8.58 6.15
C LEU A 38 4.44 -8.81 7.47
N ASN A 39 5.12 -8.46 8.57
CA ASN A 39 4.55 -8.38 9.92
C ASN A 39 3.72 -7.10 10.10
N ASN A 40 2.87 -7.05 11.13
CA ASN A 40 2.00 -5.89 11.39
C ASN A 40 2.77 -4.56 11.45
N ASP A 41 3.96 -4.54 12.05
CA ASP A 41 4.81 -3.35 12.15
C ASP A 41 5.26 -2.85 10.76
N GLN A 42 5.78 -3.76 9.93
CA GLN A 42 6.17 -3.45 8.55
C GLN A 42 4.97 -3.06 7.68
N ARG A 43 3.82 -3.68 7.91
CA ARG A 43 2.57 -3.34 7.21
C ARG A 43 2.16 -1.90 7.51
N GLN A 44 2.38 -1.45 8.74
CA GLN A 44 2.10 -0.10 9.20
C GLN A 44 3.09 0.90 8.59
N ASP A 45 4.36 0.55 8.49
CA ASP A 45 5.39 1.35 7.83
C ASP A 45 5.07 1.57 6.34
N VAL A 46 4.68 0.50 5.64
CA VAL A 46 4.21 0.58 4.24
C VAL A 46 2.98 1.49 4.11
N LEU A 47 2.06 1.48 5.07
CA LEU A 47 0.91 2.39 5.07
C LEU A 47 1.31 3.85 5.23
N VAL A 48 2.26 4.13 6.13
CA VAL A 48 2.80 5.49 6.33
C VAL A 48 3.45 5.96 5.04
N LEU A 49 4.34 5.15 4.44
CA LEU A 49 4.98 5.43 3.17
C LEU A 49 3.96 5.65 2.04
N CYS A 50 2.90 4.85 1.97
CA CYS A 50 1.82 5.04 0.99
C CYS A 50 1.08 6.36 1.21
N GLY A 51 0.83 6.74 2.46
CA GLY A 51 0.24 8.03 2.82
C GLY A 51 1.14 9.21 2.44
N GLU A 52 2.45 9.11 2.69
CA GLU A 52 3.43 10.12 2.28
C GLU A 52 3.54 10.24 0.76
N ARG A 53 3.53 9.11 0.05
CA ARG A 53 3.49 9.07 -1.42
C ARG A 53 2.20 9.72 -1.93
N GLY A 54 1.04 9.27 -1.44
CA GLY A 54 -0.28 9.79 -1.78
C GLY A 54 -0.42 11.30 -1.53
N GLY A 55 0.12 11.79 -0.41
CA GLY A 55 0.14 13.21 -0.06
C GLY A 55 1.00 14.06 -1.00
N ARG A 56 2.01 13.48 -1.65
CA ARG A 56 2.81 14.16 -2.69
C ARG A 56 2.11 14.18 -4.05
N VAL A 57 1.18 13.27 -4.31
CA VAL A 57 0.45 13.16 -5.59
C VAL A 57 -0.89 13.90 -5.59
N ASN A 58 -1.37 14.39 -4.45
CA ASN A 58 -2.64 15.14 -4.35
C ASN A 58 -2.43 16.58 -3.83
N PRO A 59 -2.17 17.56 -4.71
CA PRO A 59 -2.46 18.97 -4.41
C PRO A 59 -3.96 19.25 -4.24
#